data_AF-A0A6C0DYT9-F1
#
_entry.id   AF-A0A6C0DYT9-F1
#
_cell.length_a   1.000
_cell.length_b   1.000
_cell.length_c   1.000
_cell.angle_alpha   90.00
_cell.angle_beta   90.00
_cell.angle_gamma   90.00
#
_symmetry.space_group_name_H-M   'P 1'
#
loop_
_entity.id
_entity.type
_entity.pdbx_description
1 polymer ?
#
loop_
_entity_poly.entity_id
_entity_poly.type
_entity_poly.pdbx_seq_one_letter_code
_entity_poly.pdbx_strand_id
1 'polypeptide(L)'
;MSSAQSQLSYQQGGMVGSFQVLLMNMDSPAKLIYGFLLILIIVYAPIIPVEYRIFADSILGKLFGVAIVYGVVESLGWVYGLLTALAFLLVLNGAPRSDTSSLEAFDGGGSVSEKKIIGKRWFVEKVLGEHPKKIATDRVTTSAIED
;
A
#
# COMPACT_ATOMS: atom_id res chain seq x y z
N MET A 1 -64.59 -21.35 23.30
CA MET A 1 -64.05 -22.09 22.13
C MET A 1 -63.09 -21.15 21.41
N SER A 2 -61.91 -20.85 21.95
CA SER A 2 -60.65 -21.61 21.87
C SER A 2 -60.33 -22.12 20.47
N SER A 3 -59.56 -21.33 19.71
CA SER A 3 -58.72 -21.80 18.62
C SER A 3 -57.35 -21.13 18.77
N ALA A 4 -56.56 -21.69 19.69
CA ALA A 4 -55.13 -21.45 19.77
C ALA A 4 -54.47 -21.99 18.49
N GLN A 5 -54.23 -21.12 17.51
CA GLN A 5 -53.32 -21.41 16.41
C GLN A 5 -51.88 -21.35 16.93
N SER A 6 -51.45 -22.49 17.45
CA SER A 6 -50.04 -22.82 17.58
C SER A 6 -49.56 -23.35 16.23
N GLN A 7 -48.71 -22.59 15.55
CA GLN A 7 -47.95 -23.11 14.42
C GLN A 7 -46.47 -22.77 14.59
N LEU A 8 -45.82 -23.68 15.33
CA LEU A 8 -44.53 -24.31 15.04
C LEU A 8 -43.45 -23.40 14.42
N SER A 9 -42.68 -22.79 15.30
CA SER A 9 -41.29 -22.42 15.07
C SER A 9 -40.46 -23.67 14.72
N TYR A 10 -40.21 -23.89 13.43
CA TYR A 10 -39.15 -24.81 12.99
C TYR A 10 -37.79 -24.18 13.27
N GLN A 11 -37.32 -24.35 14.50
CA GLN A 11 -35.92 -24.18 14.87
C GLN A 11 -35.19 -25.48 14.54
N GLN A 12 -34.71 -25.62 13.30
CA GLN A 12 -33.95 -26.79 12.87
C GLN A 12 -32.73 -26.36 12.04
N GLY A 13 -31.53 -26.57 12.59
CA GLY A 13 -30.27 -26.64 11.83
C GLY A 13 -29.41 -25.38 11.76
N GLY A 14 -28.94 -24.87 12.91
CA GLY A 14 -28.08 -23.66 13.01
C GLY A 14 -26.74 -23.68 12.24
N MET A 15 -26.34 -24.82 11.66
CA MET A 15 -25.14 -24.96 10.81
C MET A 15 -25.45 -25.27 9.33
N VAL A 16 -26.61 -25.84 9.01
CA VAL A 16 -27.00 -26.12 7.62
C VAL A 16 -27.66 -24.89 6.99
N GLY A 17 -28.40 -24.13 7.82
CA GLY A 17 -28.96 -22.85 7.43
C GLY A 17 -27.88 -21.79 7.16
N SER A 18 -26.73 -21.81 7.87
CA SER A 18 -25.69 -20.79 7.67
C SER A 18 -25.00 -20.92 6.31
N PHE A 19 -24.67 -22.14 5.85
CA PHE A 19 -24.12 -22.34 4.51
C PHE A 19 -25.15 -22.05 3.40
N GLN A 20 -26.42 -22.43 3.60
CA GLN A 20 -27.48 -22.08 2.64
C GLN A 20 -27.73 -20.58 2.59
N VAL A 21 -27.73 -19.89 3.73
CA VAL A 21 -27.84 -18.43 3.79
C VAL A 21 -26.65 -17.76 3.12
N LEU A 22 -25.42 -18.27 3.30
CA LEU A 22 -24.24 -17.76 2.59
C LEU A 22 -24.32 -17.98 1.08
N LEU A 23 -24.75 -19.16 0.63
CA LEU A 23 -24.96 -19.48 -0.79
C LEU A 23 -26.07 -18.62 -1.41
N MET A 24 -27.14 -18.35 -0.67
CA MET A 24 -28.24 -17.47 -1.10
C MET A 24 -27.83 -15.99 -1.12
N ASN A 25 -26.85 -15.60 -0.30
CA ASN A 25 -26.27 -14.25 -0.28
C ASN A 25 -25.03 -14.11 -1.17
N MET A 26 -24.67 -15.13 -1.96
CA MET A 26 -23.57 -15.01 -2.89
C MET A 26 -23.90 -13.94 -3.92
N ASP A 27 -23.01 -12.96 -4.02
CA ASP A 27 -23.07 -11.92 -5.03
C ASP A 27 -23.10 -12.52 -6.44
N SER A 28 -23.65 -11.75 -7.39
CA SER A 28 -23.70 -12.12 -8.81
C SER A 28 -22.33 -12.64 -9.30
N PRO A 29 -22.30 -13.71 -10.12
CA PRO A 29 -21.05 -14.31 -10.61
C PRO A 29 -20.08 -13.30 -11.22
N ALA A 30 -20.61 -12.25 -11.87
CA ALA A 30 -19.81 -11.17 -12.45
C ALA A 30 -19.01 -10.39 -11.40
N LYS A 31 -19.59 -10.13 -10.22
CA LYS A 31 -18.92 -9.43 -9.12
C LYS A 31 -17.79 -10.27 -8.54
N LEU A 32 -18.01 -11.58 -8.43
CA LEU A 32 -16.98 -12.51 -7.96
C LEU A 32 -15.78 -12.57 -8.91
N ILE A 33 -16.03 -12.61 -10.22
CA ILE A 33 -14.97 -12.54 -11.24
C ILE A 33 -14.21 -11.21 -11.13
N TYR A 34 -14.93 -10.10 -10.99
CA TYR A 34 -14.30 -8.78 -10.82
C TYR A 34 -13.42 -8.72 -9.56
N GLY A 35 -13.94 -9.18 -8.42
CA GLY A 35 -13.18 -9.27 -7.18
C GLY A 35 -11.94 -10.16 -7.31
N PHE A 36 -12.06 -11.30 -7.98
CA PHE A 36 -10.92 -12.18 -8.26
C PHE A 36 -9.85 -11.48 -9.12
N LEU A 37 -10.25 -10.75 -10.17
CA LEU A 37 -9.31 -9.97 -10.99
C LEU A 37 -8.62 -8.88 -10.18
N LEU A 38 -9.34 -8.19 -9.30
CA LEU A 38 -8.72 -7.19 -8.44
C LEU A 38 -7.72 -7.81 -7.46
N ILE A 39 -8.01 -8.98 -6.91
CA ILE A 39 -7.05 -9.70 -6.05
C ILE A 39 -5.79 -10.03 -6.85
N LEU A 40 -5.92 -10.48 -8.11
CA LEU A 40 -4.76 -10.69 -8.97
C LEU A 40 -3.97 -9.40 -9.18
N ILE A 41 -4.64 -8.28 -9.44
CA ILE A 41 -3.98 -6.97 -9.59
C ILE A 41 -3.22 -6.59 -8.31
N ILE A 42 -3.80 -6.82 -7.14
CA ILE A 42 -3.17 -6.55 -5.83
C ILE A 42 -1.92 -7.41 -5.64
N VAL A 43 -2.01 -8.72 -5.88
CA VAL A 43 -0.90 -9.67 -5.70
C VAL A 43 0.25 -9.39 -6.66
N TYR A 44 -0.08 -9.08 -7.91
CA TYR A 44 0.91 -8.79 -8.96
C TYR A 44 1.23 -7.30 -9.09
N ALA A 45 0.74 -6.45 -8.16
CA ALA A 45 1.02 -5.02 -8.16
C ALA A 45 2.52 -4.67 -8.25
N PRO A 46 3.44 -5.41 -7.59
CA PRO A 46 4.88 -5.13 -7.68
C PRO A 46 5.49 -5.34 -9.06
N ILE A 47 4.84 -6.10 -9.94
CA ILE A 47 5.33 -6.45 -11.29
C ILE A 47 4.79 -5.47 -12.35
N ILE A 48 3.86 -4.58 -11.99
CA ILE A 48 3.26 -3.61 -12.93
C ILE A 48 4.36 -2.67 -13.48
N PRO A 49 4.47 -2.50 -14.81
CA PRO A 49 5.47 -1.64 -15.45
C PRO A 49 5.42 -0.19 -14.94
N VAL A 50 6.57 0.48 -14.94
CA VAL A 50 6.76 1.81 -14.35
C VAL A 50 5.93 2.87 -15.07
N GLU A 51 5.69 2.71 -16.37
CA GLU A 51 4.93 3.64 -17.21
C GLU A 51 3.49 3.81 -16.69
N TYR A 52 2.85 2.71 -16.31
CA TYR A 52 1.51 2.74 -15.74
C TYR A 52 1.47 3.39 -14.36
N ARG A 53 2.55 3.26 -13.59
CA ARG A 53 2.64 3.88 -12.26
C ARG A 53 2.86 5.39 -12.37
N ILE A 54 3.68 5.85 -13.31
CA ILE A 54 3.87 7.27 -13.60
C ILE A 54 2.57 7.90 -14.08
N PHE A 55 1.81 7.20 -14.95
CA PHE A 55 0.50 7.66 -15.36
C PHE A 55 -0.48 7.74 -14.19
N ALA A 56 -0.52 6.73 -13.33
CA ALA A 56 -1.38 6.72 -12.15
C ALA A 56 -1.04 7.85 -11.17
N ASP A 57 0.25 8.20 -11.01
CA ASP A 57 0.69 9.28 -10.11
C ASP A 57 0.40 10.70 -10.65
N SER A 58 0.08 10.82 -11.94
CA SER A 58 -0.35 12.09 -12.54
C SER A 58 -1.67 12.60 -11.94
N ILE A 59 -1.90 13.91 -11.98
CA ILE A 59 -3.16 14.53 -11.52
C ILE A 59 -4.37 13.92 -12.25
N LEU A 60 -4.22 13.68 -13.55
CA LEU A 60 -5.25 13.08 -14.38
C LEU A 60 -5.50 11.62 -13.98
N GLY A 61 -4.44 10.84 -13.76
CA GLY A 61 -4.52 9.46 -13.29
C GLY A 61 -5.18 9.33 -11.92
N LYS A 62 -4.87 10.23 -10.98
CA LYS A 62 -5.51 10.32 -9.66
C LYS A 62 -7.00 10.65 -9.77
N LEU A 63 -7.37 11.60 -10.63
CA LEU A 63 -8.77 11.95 -10.86
C LEU A 63 -9.54 10.76 -11.44
N PHE A 64 -8.98 10.09 -12.45
CA PHE A 64 -9.57 8.88 -13.02
C PHE A 64 -9.67 7.75 -11.99
N GLY A 65 -8.64 7.53 -11.18
CA GLY A 65 -8.66 6.51 -10.11
C GLY A 65 -9.78 6.74 -9.10
N VAL A 66 -9.95 7.99 -8.63
CA VAL A 66 -11.05 8.35 -7.72
C VAL A 66 -12.42 8.17 -8.40
N ALA A 67 -12.55 8.59 -9.66
CA ALA A 67 -13.79 8.41 -10.42
C ALA A 67 -14.16 6.93 -10.61
N ILE A 68 -13.18 6.07 -10.90
CA ILE A 68 -13.37 4.62 -11.02
C ILE A 68 -13.80 4.02 -9.68
N VAL A 69 -13.12 4.38 -8.59
CA VAL A 69 -13.48 3.91 -7.24
C VAL A 69 -14.92 4.31 -6.91
N TYR A 70 -15.29 5.57 -7.15
CA TYR A 70 -16.64 6.05 -6.92
C TYR A 70 -17.68 5.28 -7.77
N GLY A 71 -17.41 5.08 -9.07
CA GLY A 71 -18.28 4.32 -9.95
C GLY A 71 -18.46 2.87 -9.51
N VAL A 72 -17.42 2.24 -8.97
CA VAL A 72 -17.49 0.86 -8.44
C VAL A 72 -18.27 0.79 -7.14
N VAL A 73 -18.10 1.77 -6.23
CA VAL A 73 -18.87 1.83 -4.98
C VAL A 73 -20.36 1.89 -5.28
N GLU A 74 -20.77 2.74 -6.23
CA GLU A 74 -22.18 2.92 -6.58
C GLU A 74 -22.78 1.70 -7.31
N SER A 75 -22.00 1.05 -8.19
CA SER A 75 -22.51 -0.05 -9.03
C SER A 75 -22.42 -1.43 -8.39
N LEU A 76 -21.31 -1.74 -7.72
CA LEU A 76 -20.98 -3.09 -7.23
C LEU A 76 -21.10 -3.21 -5.72
N GLY A 77 -21.04 -2.07 -5.02
CA GLY A 77 -21.17 -1.95 -3.57
C GLY A 77 -19.85 -1.57 -2.90
N TRP A 78 -19.95 -1.23 -1.61
CA TRP A 78 -18.84 -0.67 -0.83
C TRP A 78 -17.63 -1.61 -0.73
N VAL A 79 -17.83 -2.93 -0.66
CA VAL A 79 -16.75 -3.91 -0.52
C VAL A 79 -15.83 -3.90 -1.75
N TYR A 80 -16.41 -3.99 -2.96
CA TYR A 80 -15.66 -3.95 -4.20
C TYR A 80 -15.05 -2.58 -4.46
N GLY A 81 -15.72 -1.51 -4.02
CA GLY A 81 -15.20 -0.15 -4.06
C GLY A 81 -13.94 0.01 -3.21
N LEU A 82 -13.97 -0.49 -1.97
CA LEU A 82 -12.81 -0.48 -1.07
C LEU A 82 -11.66 -1.31 -1.63
N LEU A 83 -11.97 -2.47 -2.20
CA LEU A 83 -10.95 -3.35 -2.80
C LEU A 83 -10.33 -2.72 -4.06
N THR A 84 -11.12 -1.99 -4.85
CA THR A 84 -10.63 -1.19 -5.99
C THR A 84 -9.75 -0.03 -5.53
N ALA A 85 -10.15 0.66 -4.46
CA ALA A 85 -9.35 1.73 -3.88
C ALA A 85 -7.99 1.20 -3.40
N LEU A 86 -7.98 0.05 -2.72
CA LEU A 86 -6.76 -0.59 -2.25
C LEU A 86 -5.85 -1.01 -3.42
N ALA A 87 -6.41 -1.61 -4.47
CA ALA A 87 -5.67 -1.93 -5.68
C ALA A 87 -5.03 -0.68 -6.31
N PHE A 88 -5.80 0.41 -6.43
CA PHE A 88 -5.32 1.68 -6.97
C PHE A 88 -4.20 2.30 -6.10
N LEU A 89 -4.35 2.27 -4.78
CA LEU A 89 -3.34 2.77 -3.84
C LEU A 89 -2.04 1.96 -3.90
N LEU A 90 -2.12 0.65 -4.09
CA LEU A 90 -0.92 -0.18 -4.26
C LEU A 90 -0.17 0.15 -5.54
N VAL A 91 -0.89 0.40 -6.64
CA VAL A 91 -0.29 0.87 -7.90
C VAL A 91 0.40 2.21 -7.70
N LEU A 92 -0.24 3.15 -6.98
CA LEU A 92 0.33 4.45 -6.64
C LEU A 92 1.55 4.35 -5.72
N ASN A 93 1.49 3.54 -4.67
CA ASN A 93 2.59 3.39 -3.72
C ASN A 93 3.82 2.73 -4.36
N GLY A 94 3.60 1.89 -5.38
CA GLY A 94 4.67 1.31 -6.16
C GLY A 94 5.32 2.27 -7.16
N ALA A 95 4.76 3.46 -7.41
CA ALA A 95 5.40 4.41 -8.32
C ALA A 95 6.80 4.76 -7.79
N PRO A 96 7.84 4.77 -8.63
CA PRO A 96 9.13 5.29 -8.21
C PRO A 96 8.93 6.74 -7.83
N ARG A 97 8.86 6.99 -6.52
CA ARG A 97 8.96 8.35 -5.99
C ARG A 97 10.29 8.85 -6.54
N SER A 98 10.25 9.95 -7.30
CA SER A 98 11.46 10.64 -7.70
C SER A 98 12.38 10.72 -6.48
N ASP A 99 13.68 10.46 -6.68
CA ASP A 99 14.79 10.39 -5.72
C ASP A 99 14.97 11.65 -4.82
N THR A 100 13.93 12.45 -4.68
CA THR A 100 13.69 13.46 -3.65
C THR A 100 13.18 12.88 -2.32
N SER A 101 12.62 11.66 -2.28
CA SER A 101 12.23 11.00 -1.01
C SER A 101 13.18 9.88 -0.56
N SER A 102 14.26 9.64 -1.29
CA SER A 102 15.44 8.89 -0.81
C SER A 102 16.38 9.78 0.02
N LEU A 103 15.92 10.98 0.38
CA LEU A 103 16.49 11.84 1.43
C LEU A 103 15.86 11.53 2.79
N GLU A 104 15.55 10.26 3.08
CA GLU A 104 15.71 9.75 4.45
C GLU A 104 17.20 9.47 4.69
N ALA A 105 18.05 10.46 4.39
CA ALA A 105 19.35 10.58 5.01
C ALA A 105 19.12 11.45 6.23
N PHE A 106 19.42 10.91 7.40
CA PHE A 106 19.45 11.62 8.68
C PHE A 106 19.95 13.05 8.49
N ASP A 107 19.04 14.02 8.53
CA ASP A 107 19.38 15.44 8.58
C ASP A 107 19.89 15.70 10.00
N GLY A 108 21.19 15.47 10.16
CA GLY A 108 21.93 15.80 11.37
C GLY A 108 21.97 17.31 11.54
N GLY A 109 20.87 17.87 12.03
CA GLY A 109 20.63 19.25 12.43
C GLY A 109 21.75 20.24 12.09
N GLY A 110 21.79 20.70 10.84
CA GLY A 110 22.43 21.95 10.43
C GLY A 110 23.95 22.14 10.64
N SER A 111 24.69 21.22 11.27
CA SER A 111 26.14 21.38 11.54
C SER A 111 27.04 20.38 10.82
N VAL A 112 26.48 19.43 10.08
CA VAL A 112 27.26 18.37 9.44
C VAL A 112 27.76 18.83 8.08
N SER A 113 29.08 19.05 7.97
CA SER A 113 29.73 19.37 6.70
C SER A 113 29.92 18.09 5.89
N GLU A 114 29.18 17.96 4.79
CA GLU A 114 29.37 16.85 3.84
C GLU A 114 30.63 17.09 2.98
N LYS A 115 31.61 16.21 3.07
CA LYS A 115 32.79 16.23 2.19
C LYS A 115 32.66 15.14 1.12
N LYS A 116 32.93 15.51 -0.14
CA LYS A 116 33.06 14.54 -1.24
C LYS A 116 34.24 13.61 -0.94
N ILE A 117 34.05 12.30 -1.15
CA ILE A 117 35.09 11.31 -0.89
C ILE A 117 36.27 11.56 -1.83
N ILE A 118 37.46 11.73 -1.26
CA ILE A 118 38.72 11.84 -1.97
C ILE A 118 39.58 10.68 -1.48
N GLY A 119 39.74 9.62 -2.29
CA GLY A 119 40.65 8.51 -1.97
C GLY A 119 40.09 7.11 -2.26
N LYS A 120 40.80 6.10 -1.74
CA LYS A 120 40.45 4.67 -1.86
C LYS A 120 39.50 4.26 -0.74
N ARG A 121 38.61 3.30 -1.04
CA ARG A 121 37.69 2.68 -0.06
C ARG A 121 38.44 2.13 1.15
N TRP A 122 37.87 2.33 2.33
CA TRP A 122 38.39 1.78 3.58
C TRP A 122 38.20 0.25 3.64
N PHE A 123 38.97 -0.42 4.49
CA PHE A 123 38.91 -1.88 4.61
C PHE A 123 37.49 -2.36 4.94
N VAL A 124 36.82 -1.69 5.87
CA VAL A 124 35.45 -2.01 6.30
C VAL A 124 34.46 -1.89 5.14
N GLU A 125 34.55 -0.81 4.35
CA GLU A 125 33.72 -0.62 3.16
C GLU A 125 33.92 -1.73 2.12
N LYS A 126 35.16 -2.23 1.97
CA LYS A 126 35.46 -3.35 1.05
C LYS A 126 34.89 -4.67 1.54
N VAL A 127 34.92 -4.92 2.84
CA VAL A 127 34.39 -6.14 3.46
C VAL A 127 32.85 -6.16 3.41
N LEU A 128 32.22 -5.00 3.60
CA LEU A 128 30.76 -4.85 3.56
C LEU A 128 30.19 -4.60 2.15
N GLY A 129 31.06 -4.44 1.14
CA GLY A 129 30.63 -4.19 -0.24
C GLY A 129 30.02 -2.80 -0.47
N GLU A 130 30.28 -1.85 0.42
CA GLU A 130 29.73 -0.51 0.36
C GLU A 130 30.47 0.38 -0.65
N HIS A 131 29.71 1.30 -1.23
CA HIS A 131 30.18 2.28 -2.22
C HIS A 131 29.71 3.69 -1.82
N PRO A 132 30.29 4.27 -0.75
CA PRO A 132 29.85 5.57 -0.27
C PRO A 132 30.18 6.65 -1.30
N LYS A 133 29.28 7.63 -1.45
CA LYS A 133 29.44 8.76 -2.39
C LYS A 133 29.88 10.05 -1.70
N LYS A 134 29.64 10.17 -0.40
CA LYS A 134 29.95 11.32 0.46
C LYS A 134 30.26 10.84 1.88
N ILE A 135 31.11 11.57 2.60
CA ILE A 135 31.35 11.35 4.04
C ILE A 135 30.90 12.61 4.78
N ALA A 136 29.94 12.44 5.68
CA ALA A 136 29.55 13.44 6.66
C ALA A 136 30.65 13.53 7.73
N THR A 137 31.28 14.69 7.87
CA THR A 137 32.22 14.96 8.97
C THR A 137 31.60 15.96 9.92
N ASP A 138 31.32 15.54 11.14
CA ASP A 138 31.00 16.44 12.23
C ASP A 138 32.30 16.93 12.87
N ARG A 139 32.47 18.25 12.98
CA ARG A 139 33.67 18.86 13.58
C ARG A 139 33.30 19.36 14.96
N VAL A 140 33.59 18.55 15.98
CA VAL A 140 33.47 18.99 17.37
C VAL A 140 34.60 19.96 17.67
N THR A 141 34.30 21.26 17.71
CA THR A 141 35.21 22.28 18.25
C THR A 141 35.14 22.24 19.77
N THR A 142 36.13 21.64 20.41
CA THR A 142 36.32 21.77 21.87
C THR A 142 37.07 23.06 22.17
N SER A 143 36.54 23.90 23.04
CA SER A 143 37.30 25.01 23.63
C SER A 143 38.44 24.45 24.48
N ALA A 144 39.63 25.05 24.38
CA ALA A 144 40.72 24.74 25.32
C ALA A 144 40.28 25.14 26.74
N ILE A 145 40.69 24.35 27.74
CA ILE A 145 40.54 24.70 29.15
C ILE A 145 41.59 25.79 29.42
N GLU A 146 41.16 27.00 29.75
CA GLU A 146 42.05 28.04 30.28
C GLU A 146 42.20 27.79 31.79
N ASP A 147 43.43 27.51 32.24
CA ASP A 147 43.81 27.36 33.65
C ASP A 147 43.89 28.71 34.37
#